data_AF-A0A7C2W5Z1-F1
#
_entry.id   AF-A0A7C2W5Z1-F1
#
_cell.length_a   1.000
_cell.length_b   1.000
_cell.length_c   1.000
_cell.angle_alpha   90.00
_cell.angle_beta   90.00
_cell.angle_gamma   90.00
#
_symmetry.space_group_name_H-M   'P 1'
#
loop_
_entity.id
_entity.type
_entity.pdbx_description
1 polymer ?
#
loop_
_entity_poly.entity_id
_entity_poly.type
_entity_poly.pdbx_seq_one_letter_code
_entity_poly.pdbx_strand_id
1 'polypeptide(L)'
;YDIVENEGFTETPHMFLYHINIGFPIVDEGAELLAPSIESTPRDDDARAGFGRHFSFELPTPGYREQVFYHEMACDENDHVYVALVNRNFNGGEGIGVYVRYHKSQLPRFIEWKMMGEGTYVVGLEPANCLVEGRDKERERGTLQFIEPGGRRHYETEIGVLGSNREIEEIERKIEEIRRQRQTL
;
A
#
# COMPACT_ATOMS: atom_id res chain seq x y z
N TYR A 1 -14.57 9.42 -0.42
CA TYR A 1 -14.87 8.20 0.35
C TYR A 1 -15.90 7.40 -0.43
N ASP A 2 -15.88 6.09 -0.26
CA ASP A 2 -16.82 5.16 -0.89
C ASP A 2 -17.68 4.46 0.17
N ILE A 3 -18.85 3.98 -0.24
CA ILE A 3 -19.76 3.18 0.59
C ILE A 3 -20.14 1.93 -0.20
N VAL A 4 -19.96 0.76 0.41
CA VAL A 4 -20.46 -0.51 -0.12
C VAL A 4 -21.60 -1.01 0.77
N GLU A 5 -22.74 -1.30 0.17
CA GLU A 5 -23.95 -1.77 0.86
C GLU A 5 -24.34 -3.16 0.38
N ASN A 6 -24.74 -4.03 1.30
CA ASN A 6 -25.37 -5.29 0.98
C ASN A 6 -26.89 -5.11 0.86
N GLU A 7 -27.36 -4.86 -0.35
CA GLU A 7 -28.80 -4.80 -0.71
C GLU A 7 -29.48 -6.18 -0.75
N GLY A 8 -28.75 -7.25 -0.41
CA GLY A 8 -29.26 -8.61 -0.36
C GLY A 8 -29.95 -8.95 0.96
N PHE A 9 -30.58 -10.13 0.99
CA PHE A 9 -31.30 -10.64 2.16
C PHE A 9 -30.46 -11.62 3.01
N THR A 10 -29.21 -11.89 2.61
CA THR A 10 -28.30 -12.78 3.33
C THR A 10 -26.96 -12.11 3.57
N GLU A 11 -26.27 -12.51 4.64
CA GLU A 11 -24.89 -12.13 4.87
C GLU A 11 -24.01 -12.50 3.66
N THR A 12 -23.17 -11.55 3.21
CA THR A 12 -22.38 -11.69 1.98
C THR A 12 -20.90 -11.43 2.25
N PRO A 13 -19.98 -12.29 1.77
CA PRO A 13 -18.55 -12.07 1.93
C PRO A 13 -18.10 -10.82 1.15
N HIS A 14 -17.25 -10.01 1.77
CA HIS A 14 -16.76 -8.76 1.21
C HIS A 14 -15.24 -8.63 1.34
N MET A 15 -14.56 -8.73 0.20
CA MET A 15 -13.13 -8.48 0.06
C MET A 15 -12.97 -7.26 -0.84
N PHE A 16 -12.20 -6.29 -0.39
CA PHE A 16 -12.05 -5.00 -1.04
C PHE A 16 -10.62 -4.48 -0.90
N LEU A 17 -10.10 -3.95 -1.99
CA LEU A 17 -8.74 -3.48 -2.16
C LEU A 17 -8.75 -2.35 -3.19
N TYR A 18 -8.06 -1.25 -2.89
CA TYR A 18 -7.75 -0.25 -3.90
C TYR A 18 -6.44 -0.63 -4.59
N HIS A 19 -6.52 -1.01 -5.87
CA HIS A 19 -5.35 -1.42 -6.64
C HIS A 19 -4.69 -0.21 -7.31
N ILE A 20 -3.93 0.58 -6.55
CA ILE A 20 -3.34 1.83 -7.03
C ILE A 20 -1.98 1.54 -7.63
N ASN A 21 -1.88 1.62 -8.96
CA ASN A 21 -0.69 1.26 -9.72
C ASN A 21 0.06 2.52 -10.18
N ILE A 22 1.30 2.69 -9.73
CA ILE A 22 2.17 3.81 -10.05
C ILE A 22 3.33 3.31 -10.90
N GLY A 23 3.60 3.97 -12.02
CA GLY A 23 4.74 3.68 -12.90
C GLY A 23 5.67 4.89 -13.06
N PHE A 24 6.40 4.91 -14.16
CA PHE A 24 7.23 6.05 -14.57
C PHE A 24 6.37 7.35 -14.70
N PRO A 25 6.88 8.54 -14.31
CA PRO A 25 8.25 8.85 -13.86
C PRO A 25 8.49 8.73 -12.35
N ILE A 26 7.46 8.33 -11.58
CA ILE A 26 7.61 8.20 -10.12
C ILE A 26 8.38 6.93 -9.78
N VAL A 27 8.02 5.80 -10.41
CA VAL A 27 8.85 4.60 -10.34
C VAL A 27 9.98 4.76 -11.35
N ASP A 28 11.21 4.76 -10.85
CA ASP A 28 12.47 4.82 -11.60
C ASP A 28 13.60 4.30 -10.70
N GLU A 29 14.82 4.20 -11.25
CA GLU A 29 16.00 3.85 -10.45
C GLU A 29 16.20 4.82 -9.28
N GLY A 30 16.25 4.26 -8.07
CA GLY A 30 16.44 5.04 -6.85
C GLY A 30 15.17 5.70 -6.34
N ALA A 31 14.01 5.41 -6.93
CA ALA A 31 12.73 5.68 -6.29
C ALA A 31 12.58 4.84 -5.00
N GLU A 32 11.79 5.34 -4.06
CA GLU A 32 11.67 4.82 -2.71
C GLU A 32 10.20 4.71 -2.28
N LEU A 33 9.90 3.70 -1.47
CA LEU A 33 8.64 3.59 -0.75
C LEU A 33 8.83 4.13 0.67
N LEU A 34 8.10 5.19 1.00
CA LEU A 34 8.02 5.73 2.34
C LEU A 34 6.76 5.18 3.01
N ALA A 35 6.92 4.43 4.10
CA ALA A 35 5.79 3.86 4.83
C ALA A 35 6.07 3.74 6.34
N PRO A 36 5.02 3.87 7.19
CA PRO A 36 5.11 3.60 8.61
C PRO A 36 5.01 2.09 8.90
N SER A 37 5.66 1.26 8.07
CA SER A 37 5.63 -0.19 8.22
C SER A 37 6.37 -0.60 9.51
N ILE A 38 5.67 -1.38 10.33
CA ILE A 38 6.17 -1.99 11.57
C ILE A 38 6.88 -3.31 11.22
N GLU A 39 6.20 -4.12 10.42
CA GLU A 39 6.68 -5.40 9.94
C GLU A 39 6.27 -5.57 8.48
N SER A 40 7.15 -6.20 7.70
CA SER A 40 6.88 -6.62 6.34
C SER A 40 7.09 -8.12 6.23
N THR A 41 6.28 -8.81 5.41
CA THR A 41 6.47 -10.24 5.13
C THR A 41 6.35 -10.50 3.62
N PRO A 42 7.28 -11.26 3.01
CA PRO A 42 7.15 -11.64 1.61
C PRO A 42 6.04 -12.67 1.44
N ARG A 43 5.23 -12.54 0.39
CA ARG A 43 4.15 -13.49 0.07
C ARG A 43 4.66 -14.89 -0.24
N ASP A 44 5.72 -14.98 -1.06
CA ASP A 44 6.24 -16.22 -1.63
C ASP A 44 7.77 -16.17 -1.78
N ASP A 45 8.35 -17.20 -2.40
CA ASP A 45 9.80 -17.32 -2.57
C ASP A 45 10.37 -16.31 -3.57
N ASP A 46 9.59 -15.92 -4.60
CA ASP A 46 9.97 -14.87 -5.55
C ASP A 46 10.11 -13.54 -4.79
N ALA A 47 9.15 -13.19 -3.91
CA ALA A 47 9.22 -12.02 -3.05
C ALA A 47 10.32 -12.12 -1.98
N ARG A 48 10.52 -13.31 -1.39
CA ARG A 48 11.57 -13.53 -0.37
C ARG A 48 12.96 -13.19 -0.89
N ALA A 49 13.24 -13.50 -2.16
CA ALA A 49 14.50 -13.15 -2.80
C ALA A 49 14.75 -11.62 -2.88
N GLY A 50 13.68 -10.82 -2.95
CA GLY A 50 13.73 -9.36 -3.02
C GLY A 50 13.56 -8.62 -1.69
N PHE A 51 13.29 -9.33 -0.59
CA PHE A 51 12.87 -8.73 0.68
C PHE A 51 13.84 -7.69 1.26
N GLY A 52 15.15 -7.77 0.96
CA GLY A 52 16.10 -6.73 1.41
C GLY A 52 15.96 -5.38 0.69
N ARG A 53 15.16 -5.30 -0.37
CA ARG A 53 15.06 -4.14 -1.28
C ARG A 53 13.60 -3.83 -1.67
N HIS A 54 12.63 -4.18 -0.82
CA HIS A 54 11.23 -3.90 -1.12
C HIS A 54 10.90 -2.40 -1.03
N PHE A 55 11.60 -1.65 -0.15
CA PHE A 55 11.44 -0.19 -0.08
C PHE A 55 12.16 0.63 -1.17
N SER A 56 12.85 0.00 -2.13
CA SER A 56 13.56 0.71 -3.20
C SER A 56 13.33 0.05 -4.55
N PHE A 57 13.42 0.84 -5.63
CA PHE A 57 13.05 0.38 -6.97
C PHE A 57 14.24 0.45 -7.94
N GLU A 58 14.47 -0.66 -8.63
CA GLU A 58 15.52 -0.82 -9.64
C GLU A 58 14.99 -0.50 -11.05
N LEU A 59 15.88 -0.39 -12.03
CA LEU A 59 15.50 -0.27 -13.44
C LEU A 59 14.66 -1.47 -13.94
N PRO A 60 13.88 -1.30 -15.03
CA PRO A 60 13.21 -2.41 -15.70
C PRO A 60 14.17 -3.58 -15.97
N THR A 61 13.76 -4.79 -15.58
CA THR A 61 14.57 -6.00 -15.57
C THR A 61 13.94 -7.07 -16.46
N PRO A 62 14.67 -7.63 -17.45
CA PRO A 62 14.17 -8.73 -18.26
C PRO A 62 13.79 -9.95 -17.42
N GLY A 63 12.60 -10.51 -17.66
CA GLY A 63 12.14 -11.72 -16.98
C GLY A 63 11.85 -11.54 -15.48
N TYR A 64 11.67 -10.31 -15.00
CA TYR A 64 11.33 -10.04 -13.60
C TYR A 64 10.04 -10.76 -13.21
N ARG A 65 10.10 -11.46 -12.07
CA ARG A 65 8.95 -12.12 -11.43
C ARG A 65 8.37 -11.14 -10.42
N GLU A 66 7.05 -10.95 -10.42
CA GLU A 66 6.41 -10.06 -9.44
C GLU A 66 6.79 -10.42 -8.01
N GLN A 67 6.91 -9.42 -7.16
CA GLN A 67 7.19 -9.59 -5.74
C GLN A 67 6.09 -8.89 -4.95
N VAL A 68 5.46 -9.63 -4.03
CA VAL A 68 4.39 -9.09 -3.18
C VAL A 68 4.84 -9.10 -1.73
N PHE A 69 4.65 -7.98 -1.05
CA PHE A 69 4.97 -7.80 0.35
C PHE A 69 3.73 -7.36 1.13
N TYR A 70 3.50 -7.98 2.28
CA TYR A 70 2.44 -7.59 3.21
C TYR A 70 3.03 -6.76 4.32
N HIS A 71 2.41 -5.61 4.61
CA HIS A 71 2.86 -4.70 5.64
C HIS A 71 1.86 -4.61 6.78
N GLU A 72 2.35 -4.73 8.02
CA GLU A 72 1.67 -4.22 9.19
C GLU A 72 2.04 -2.74 9.34
N MET A 73 1.06 -1.84 9.17
CA MET A 73 1.29 -0.39 9.16
C MET A 73 0.95 0.25 10.50
N ALA A 74 1.77 1.18 10.99
CA ALA A 74 1.34 2.10 12.03
C ALA A 74 0.44 3.20 11.42
N CYS A 75 -0.41 3.81 12.26
CA CYS A 75 -1.30 4.91 11.90
C CYS A 75 -1.12 6.07 12.89
N ASP A 76 -1.59 7.26 12.51
CA ASP A 76 -1.64 8.41 13.41
C ASP A 76 -2.80 8.33 14.42
N GLU A 77 -2.95 9.37 15.23
CA GLU A 77 -3.98 9.48 16.26
C GLU A 77 -5.42 9.48 15.73
N ASN A 78 -5.61 9.72 14.43
CA ASN A 78 -6.91 9.70 13.75
C ASN A 78 -7.13 8.39 12.97
N ASP A 79 -6.31 7.36 13.21
CA ASP A 79 -6.37 6.07 12.54
C ASP A 79 -6.04 6.14 11.03
N HIS A 80 -5.30 7.18 10.60
CA HIS A 80 -4.84 7.30 9.22
C HIS A 80 -3.43 6.75 9.02
N VAL A 81 -3.25 5.99 7.95
CA VAL A 81 -1.95 5.55 7.44
C VAL A 81 -1.58 6.42 6.24
N TYR A 82 -0.30 6.80 6.15
CA TYR A 82 0.26 7.56 5.03
C TYR A 82 1.36 6.72 4.40
N VAL A 83 1.32 6.50 3.09
CA VAL A 83 2.35 5.79 2.33
C VAL A 83 2.63 6.57 1.05
N ALA A 84 3.88 6.61 0.62
CA ALA A 84 4.25 7.34 -0.60
C ALA A 84 5.28 6.60 -1.43
N LEU A 85 5.13 6.69 -2.75
CA LEU A 85 6.20 6.37 -3.71
C LEU A 85 6.79 7.68 -4.20
N VAL A 86 8.12 7.80 -4.10
CA VAL A 86 8.81 9.05 -4.36
C VAL A 86 10.05 8.83 -5.21
N ASN A 87 10.32 9.76 -6.11
CA ASN A 87 11.55 9.88 -6.87
C ASN A 87 12.13 11.27 -6.65
N ARG A 88 13.15 11.35 -5.79
CA ARG A 88 13.80 12.61 -5.41
C ARG A 88 14.67 13.20 -6.51
N ASN A 89 15.11 12.36 -7.46
CA ASN A 89 16.03 12.74 -8.53
C ASN A 89 15.31 13.28 -9.77
N PHE A 90 13.97 13.19 -9.80
CA PHE A 90 13.16 13.66 -10.91
C PHE A 90 13.43 15.13 -11.27
N ASN A 91 13.42 15.43 -12.57
CA ASN A 91 13.62 16.76 -13.15
C ASN A 91 14.85 17.52 -12.61
N GLY A 92 15.99 16.83 -12.49
CA GLY A 92 17.23 17.45 -12.00
C GLY A 92 17.26 17.66 -10.49
N GLY A 93 16.56 16.81 -9.73
CA GLY A 93 16.50 16.90 -8.27
C GLY A 93 15.39 17.79 -7.72
N GLU A 94 14.36 18.09 -8.52
CA GLU A 94 13.17 18.79 -8.03
C GLU A 94 12.24 17.85 -7.25
N GLY A 95 12.23 16.56 -7.59
CA GLY A 95 11.45 15.53 -6.91
C GLY A 95 10.01 15.41 -7.40
N ILE A 96 9.47 14.19 -7.38
CA ILE A 96 8.06 13.89 -7.65
C ILE A 96 7.62 12.68 -6.81
N GLY A 97 6.34 12.58 -6.48
CA GLY A 97 5.80 11.39 -5.85
C GLY A 97 4.30 11.31 -5.90
N VAL A 98 3.78 10.17 -5.46
CA VAL A 98 2.36 9.95 -5.17
C VAL A 98 2.26 9.43 -3.74
N TYR A 99 1.32 9.96 -2.98
CA TYR A 99 0.97 9.42 -1.68
C TYR A 99 -0.45 8.88 -1.67
N VAL A 100 -0.66 7.91 -0.78
CA VAL A 100 -1.96 7.36 -0.42
C VAL A 100 -2.14 7.53 1.07
N ARG A 101 -3.24 8.18 1.46
CA ARG A 101 -3.72 8.22 2.84
C ARG A 101 -4.97 7.37 2.94
N TYR A 102 -5.05 6.48 3.92
CA TYR A 102 -6.22 5.63 4.12
C TYR A 102 -6.50 5.39 5.60
N HIS A 103 -7.73 4.97 5.94
CA HIS A 103 -8.15 4.71 7.32
C HIS A 103 -7.87 3.24 7.71
N LYS A 104 -7.06 3.02 8.75
CA LYS A 104 -6.55 1.68 9.10
C LYS A 104 -7.65 0.70 9.50
N SER A 105 -8.59 1.09 10.36
CA SER A 105 -9.70 0.19 10.75
C SER A 105 -10.66 -0.17 9.61
N GLN A 106 -10.71 0.63 8.54
CA GLN A 106 -11.49 0.32 7.34
C GLN A 106 -10.72 -0.59 6.38
N LEU A 107 -9.41 -0.35 6.24
CA LEU A 107 -8.49 -1.09 5.36
C LEU A 107 -7.28 -1.58 6.18
N PRO A 108 -7.46 -2.61 7.03
CA PRO A 108 -6.43 -3.05 7.98
C PRO A 108 -5.23 -3.77 7.35
N ARG A 109 -5.26 -4.06 6.05
CA ARG A 109 -4.16 -4.68 5.31
C ARG A 109 -3.55 -3.69 4.35
N PHE A 110 -2.25 -3.81 4.15
CA PHE A 110 -1.55 -3.12 3.08
C PHE A 110 -0.68 -4.10 2.32
N ILE A 111 -0.79 -4.06 1.01
CA ILE A 111 -0.03 -4.89 0.10
C ILE A 111 0.81 -3.97 -0.79
N GLU A 112 2.10 -4.29 -0.89
CA GLU A 112 3.01 -3.72 -1.87
C GLU A 112 3.17 -4.75 -2.99
N TRP A 113 2.75 -4.40 -4.21
CA TRP A 113 2.98 -5.22 -5.40
C TRP A 113 4.10 -4.60 -6.24
N LYS A 114 5.30 -5.18 -6.19
CA LYS A 114 6.47 -4.70 -6.90
C LYS A 114 6.66 -5.49 -8.19
N MET A 115 6.56 -4.80 -9.34
CA MET A 115 6.78 -5.39 -10.65
C MET A 115 7.77 -4.54 -11.47
N MET A 116 9.05 -4.90 -11.42
CA MET A 116 10.14 -4.19 -12.10
C MET A 116 10.42 -4.75 -13.51
N GLY A 117 9.41 -5.28 -14.20
CA GLY A 117 9.59 -5.95 -15.49
C GLY A 117 9.66 -5.00 -16.67
N GLU A 118 10.40 -5.39 -17.71
CA GLU A 118 10.30 -4.71 -19.01
C GLU A 118 8.87 -4.80 -19.57
N GLY A 119 8.31 -3.67 -20.01
CA GLY A 119 6.93 -3.59 -20.49
C GLY A 119 5.86 -3.66 -19.39
N THR A 120 6.25 -3.92 -18.13
CA THR A 120 5.37 -3.89 -16.96
C THR A 120 6.19 -3.39 -15.77
N TYR A 121 6.45 -2.08 -15.77
CA TYR A 121 7.28 -1.40 -14.77
C TYR A 121 6.41 -0.53 -13.87
N VAL A 122 6.00 -1.11 -12.74
CA VAL A 122 4.90 -0.59 -11.91
C VAL A 122 5.01 -1.08 -10.48
N VAL A 123 4.54 -0.27 -9.54
CA VAL A 123 4.38 -0.62 -8.13
C VAL A 123 2.93 -0.37 -7.71
N GLY A 124 2.31 -1.37 -7.10
CA GLY A 124 0.99 -1.30 -6.49
C GLY A 124 1.08 -0.86 -5.03
N LEU A 125 0.35 0.20 -4.67
CA LEU A 125 0.05 0.58 -3.30
C LEU A 125 -1.38 0.15 -2.99
N GLU A 126 -1.54 -0.88 -2.17
CA GLU A 126 -2.82 -1.59 -2.08
C GLU A 126 -3.36 -1.64 -0.64
N PRO A 127 -3.95 -0.54 -0.14
CA PRO A 127 -4.79 -0.59 1.05
C PRO A 127 -5.98 -1.52 0.83
N ALA A 128 -6.21 -2.44 1.76
CA ALA A 128 -7.21 -3.50 1.62
C ALA A 128 -7.80 -3.96 2.95
N ASN A 129 -8.94 -4.65 2.88
CA ASN A 129 -9.51 -5.34 4.04
C ASN A 129 -9.16 -6.84 4.11
N CYS A 130 -8.37 -7.32 3.14
CA CYS A 130 -8.03 -8.72 2.96
C CYS A 130 -6.64 -8.84 2.31
N LEU A 131 -6.07 -10.05 2.31
CA LEU A 131 -4.88 -10.38 1.52
C LEU A 131 -5.26 -10.84 0.11
N VAL A 132 -4.25 -10.96 -0.77
CA VAL A 132 -4.45 -11.24 -2.21
C VAL A 132 -4.49 -12.74 -2.55
N GLU A 133 -4.44 -13.63 -1.55
CA GLU A 133 -4.42 -15.08 -1.75
C GLU A 133 -5.81 -15.70 -2.00
N GLY A 134 -6.87 -14.89 -1.91
CA GLY A 134 -8.23 -15.30 -2.25
C GLY A 134 -9.13 -15.61 -1.07
N ARG A 135 -10.43 -15.76 -1.39
CA ARG A 135 -11.52 -15.87 -0.40
C ARG A 135 -11.47 -17.17 0.40
N ASP A 136 -11.04 -18.26 -0.20
CA ASP A 136 -10.83 -19.53 0.47
C ASP A 136 -9.75 -19.40 1.55
N LYS A 137 -8.63 -18.74 1.27
CA LYS A 137 -7.55 -18.49 2.24
C LYS A 137 -7.94 -17.56 3.37
N GLU A 138 -8.64 -16.49 3.07
CA GLU A 138 -9.22 -15.62 4.10
C GLU A 138 -10.22 -16.38 5.00
N ARG A 139 -11.00 -17.31 4.43
CA ARG A 139 -11.93 -18.14 5.21
C ARG A 139 -11.20 -19.16 6.09
N GLU A 140 -10.17 -19.82 5.56
CA GLU A 140 -9.31 -20.75 6.32
C GLU A 140 -8.64 -20.05 7.52
N ARG A 141 -8.24 -18.78 7.34
CA ARG A 141 -7.64 -17.95 8.40
C ARG A 141 -8.66 -17.36 9.38
N GLY A 142 -9.96 -17.42 9.07
CA GLY A 142 -11.01 -16.76 9.84
C GLY A 142 -11.01 -15.23 9.72
N THR A 143 -10.36 -14.68 8.68
CA THR A 143 -10.22 -13.24 8.45
C THR A 143 -11.14 -12.71 7.33
N LEU A 144 -11.85 -13.60 6.63
CA LEU A 144 -12.85 -13.22 5.63
C LEU A 144 -13.92 -12.32 6.26
N GLN A 145 -14.02 -11.10 5.75
CA GLN A 145 -15.03 -10.15 6.18
C GLN A 145 -16.37 -10.39 5.48
N PHE A 146 -17.44 -10.00 6.15
CA PHE A 146 -18.81 -10.11 5.67
C PHE A 146 -19.56 -8.79 5.88
N ILE A 147 -20.61 -8.59 5.09
CA ILE A 147 -21.60 -7.53 5.28
C ILE A 147 -22.97 -8.19 5.45
N GLU A 148 -23.62 -7.89 6.56
CA GLU A 148 -25.00 -8.26 6.90
C GLU A 148 -26.04 -7.64 5.94
N PRO A 149 -27.27 -8.18 5.83
CA PRO A 149 -28.34 -7.55 5.03
C PRO A 149 -28.61 -6.08 5.43
N GLY A 150 -28.59 -5.16 4.48
CA GLY A 150 -28.69 -3.71 4.72
C GLY A 150 -27.45 -3.10 5.40
N GLY A 151 -26.42 -3.91 5.67
CA GLY A 151 -25.16 -3.48 6.24
C GLY A 151 -24.34 -2.65 5.26
N ARG A 152 -23.52 -1.75 5.80
CA ARG A 152 -22.66 -0.85 5.01
C ARG A 152 -21.21 -0.91 5.49
N ARG A 153 -20.27 -0.72 4.56
CA ARG A 153 -18.85 -0.49 4.84
C ARG A 153 -18.43 0.82 4.19
N HIS A 154 -17.63 1.59 4.91
CA HIS A 154 -17.14 2.90 4.49
C HIS A 154 -15.64 2.80 4.23
N TYR A 155 -15.19 3.42 3.14
CA TYR A 155 -13.78 3.43 2.75
C TYR A 155 -13.33 4.87 2.47
N GLU A 156 -12.46 5.38 3.33
CA GLU A 156 -11.77 6.65 3.16
C GLU A 156 -10.38 6.38 2.62
N THR A 157 -10.13 6.88 1.41
CA THR A 157 -8.83 6.86 0.77
C THR A 157 -8.66 8.17 0.01
N GLU A 158 -7.46 8.71 0.10
CA GLU A 158 -7.03 9.91 -0.58
C GLU A 158 -5.74 9.58 -1.33
N ILE A 159 -5.66 10.03 -2.58
CA ILE A 159 -4.49 9.87 -3.44
C ILE A 159 -4.08 11.28 -3.85
N GLY A 160 -2.83 11.64 -3.58
CA GLY A 160 -2.29 12.95 -3.93
C GLY A 160 -0.93 12.85 -4.60
N VAL A 161 -0.56 13.94 -5.27
CA VAL A 161 0.73 14.09 -5.96
C VAL A 161 1.61 15.01 -5.13
N LEU A 162 2.87 14.62 -4.97
CA LEU A 162 3.94 15.43 -4.39
C LEU A 162 4.74 16.02 -5.54
N GLY A 163 4.71 17.33 -5.70
CA GLY A 163 5.33 18.05 -6.81
C GLY A 163 6.75 18.54 -6.54
N SER A 164 7.31 18.26 -5.36
CA SER A 164 8.67 18.67 -5.01
C SER A 164 9.28 17.84 -3.88
N ASN A 165 10.61 17.91 -3.76
CA ASN A 165 11.36 17.34 -2.63
C ASN A 165 10.94 17.92 -1.27
N ARG A 166 10.50 19.17 -1.22
CA ARG A 166 9.94 19.76 0.01
C ARG A 166 8.68 19.02 0.47
N GLU A 167 7.77 18.73 -0.45
CA GLU A 167 6.53 18.00 -0.15
C GLU A 167 6.82 16.53 0.20
N ILE A 168 7.83 15.93 -0.44
CA ILE A 168 8.33 14.60 -0.07
C ILE A 168 8.87 14.60 1.37
N GLU A 169 9.68 15.58 1.75
CA GLU A 169 10.19 15.70 3.12
C GLU A 169 9.08 15.97 4.15
N GLU A 170 8.01 16.67 3.78
CA GLU A 170 6.85 16.91 4.65
C GLU A 170 6.12 15.60 4.98
N ILE A 171 5.82 14.79 3.97
CA ILE A 171 5.15 13.50 4.22
C ILE A 171 6.07 12.50 4.91
N GLU A 172 7.37 12.50 4.59
CA GLU A 172 8.37 11.67 5.26
C GLU A 172 8.42 11.96 6.76
N ARG A 173 8.45 13.24 7.16
CA ARG A 173 8.39 13.63 8.57
C ARG A 173 7.12 13.13 9.26
N LYS A 174 5.96 13.26 8.61
CA LYS A 174 4.68 12.73 9.16
C LYS A 174 4.74 11.22 9.36
N ILE A 175 5.30 10.48 8.41
CA ILE A 175 5.50 9.02 8.50
C ILE A 175 6.48 8.67 9.64
N GLU A 176 7.58 9.39 9.79
CA GLU A 176 8.51 9.19 10.90
C GLU A 176 7.88 9.47 12.27
N GLU A 177 7.08 10.52 12.40
CA GLU A 177 6.33 10.84 13.62
C GLU A 177 5.42 9.68 14.03
N ILE A 178 4.66 9.12 13.07
CA ILE A 178 3.81 7.94 13.29
C ILE A 178 4.64 6.76 13.81
N ARG A 179 5.81 6.49 13.21
CA ARG A 179 6.69 5.40 13.64
C ARG A 179 7.20 5.60 15.07
N ARG A 180 7.54 6.83 15.47
CA ARG A 180 8.06 7.15 16.81
C ARG A 180 6.99 7.09 17.89
N GLN A 181 5.78 7.61 17.63
CA GLN A 181 4.68 7.58 18.58
C GLN A 181 4.33 6.14 19.01
N ARG A 182 4.47 5.18 18.09
CA ARG A 182 4.24 3.76 18.40
C ARG A 182 5.31 3.13 19.28
N GLN A 183 6.58 3.54 19.18
CA GLN A 183 7.67 3.00 20.01
C GLN A 183 7.58 3.41 21.48
N THR A 184 6.72 4.39 21.80
CA THR A 184 6.56 4.95 23.15
C THR A 184 5.35 4.37 23.90
N LEU A 185 4.57 3.48 23.24
CA LEU A 185 3.40 2.78 23.78
C LEU A 185 3.72 1.30 24.00
#